data_AF-A0A918CK89-F1
#
_entry.id   AF-A0A918CK89-F1
#
_cell.length_a   1.000
_cell.length_b   1.000
_cell.length_c   1.000
_cell.angle_alpha   90.00
_cell.angle_beta   90.00
_cell.angle_gamma   90.00
#
_symmetry.space_group_name_H-M   'P 1'
#
loop_
_entity.id
_entity.type
_entity.pdbx_description
1 polymer ?
#
loop_
_entity_poly.entity_id
_entity_poly.type
_entity_poly.pdbx_seq_one_letter_code
_entity_poly.pdbx_strand_id
1 'polypeptide(L)'
;MRRYPIVRRRALRPRWRWSAWRERRSPLAAGRDETLVYEIDGTFATGVADPARATAVSLVDVGRRDVHAGWELAASDLAWDFPVTLTFHCTVVDPVAVVRARRTGGVWDVRRVLAADPRPGTLHRRHPDGDEDGLRRALTALLAPRPAYQEIPGVRVELAWVDVGPAALLDIDEA
;
A
#
# COMPACT_ATOMS: atom_id res chain seq x y z
N MET A 1 -5.83 -3.86 -11.67
CA MET A 1 -5.33 -2.95 -10.61
C MET A 1 -3.87 -2.60 -10.87
N ARG A 2 -3.50 -1.31 -10.89
CA ARG A 2 -2.08 -0.90 -11.01
C ARG A 2 -1.34 -1.25 -9.72
N ARG A 3 -0.11 -1.73 -9.83
CA ARG A 3 0.76 -2.00 -8.66
C ARG A 3 1.20 -0.66 -8.06
N TYR A 4 0.91 -0.44 -6.79
CA TYR A 4 1.37 0.70 -6.00
C TYR A 4 2.22 0.17 -4.85
N PRO A 5 3.36 0.82 -4.50
CA PRO A 5 3.91 2.06 -5.05
C PRO A 5 4.81 1.86 -6.30
N ILE A 6 5.25 0.64 -6.61
CA ILE A 6 6.11 0.38 -7.78
C ILE A 6 5.26 -0.04 -8.97
N VAL A 7 5.04 0.90 -9.89
CA VAL A 7 4.24 0.72 -11.11
C VAL A 7 4.89 -0.28 -12.05
N ARG A 8 6.20 -0.13 -12.26
CA ARG A 8 6.96 -0.95 -13.21
C ARG A 8 8.39 -1.13 -12.73
N ARG A 9 8.99 -2.28 -13.01
CA ARG A 9 10.42 -2.52 -12.84
C ARG A 9 10.97 -3.20 -14.07
N ARG A 10 12.22 -2.89 -14.40
CA ARG A 10 12.95 -3.47 -15.51
C ARG A 10 14.36 -3.82 -15.10
N ALA A 11 14.81 -5.02 -15.42
CA ALA A 11 16.16 -5.49 -15.16
C ALA A 11 17.04 -5.24 -16.40
N LEU A 12 18.10 -4.46 -16.24
CA LEU A 12 18.98 -4.05 -17.34
C LEU A 12 20.23 -4.95 -17.45
N ARG A 13 20.33 -6.00 -16.63
CA ARG A 13 21.38 -7.03 -16.63
C ARG A 13 20.78 -8.46 -16.67
N PRO A 14 21.58 -9.46 -17.09
CA PRO A 14 22.92 -9.35 -17.67
C PRO A 14 22.92 -8.77 -19.10
N ARG A 15 24.01 -8.09 -19.48
CA ARG A 15 24.18 -7.37 -20.76
C ARG A 15 24.07 -8.26 -22.00
N TRP A 16 24.32 -9.55 -21.84
CA TRP A 16 24.32 -10.56 -22.91
C TRP A 16 22.92 -11.12 -23.22
N ARG A 17 21.88 -10.72 -22.48
CA ARG A 17 20.49 -11.10 -22.82
C ARG A 17 19.95 -10.15 -23.88
N TRP A 18 19.56 -10.69 -25.04
CA TRP A 18 18.86 -9.96 -26.10
C TRP A 18 17.65 -9.15 -25.59
N SER A 19 16.95 -9.65 -24.56
CA SER A 19 15.86 -8.93 -23.89
C SER A 19 16.35 -7.66 -23.18
N ALA A 20 17.47 -7.72 -22.45
CA ALA A 20 18.07 -6.58 -21.78
C ALA A 20 18.56 -5.52 -22.78
N TRP A 21 19.02 -5.94 -23.97
CA TRP A 21 19.39 -5.02 -25.05
C TRP A 21 18.17 -4.29 -25.65
N ARG A 22 17.08 -5.01 -25.97
CA ARG A 22 15.80 -4.39 -26.39
C ARG A 22 15.26 -3.45 -25.31
N GLU A 23 15.31 -3.87 -24.06
CA GLU A 23 14.87 -3.11 -22.90
C GLU A 23 15.66 -1.81 -22.68
N ARG A 24 16.92 -1.75 -23.11
CA ARG A 24 17.75 -0.52 -23.10
C ARG A 24 17.38 0.44 -24.24
N ARG A 25 16.91 -0.06 -25.39
CA ARG A 25 16.53 0.78 -26.54
C ARG A 25 15.17 1.48 -26.39
N SER A 26 14.40 1.12 -25.36
CA SER A 26 13.10 1.74 -25.08
C SER A 26 13.03 2.16 -23.61
N PRO A 27 13.74 3.23 -23.18
CA PRO A 27 13.87 3.60 -21.78
C PRO A 27 12.50 3.75 -21.09
N LEU A 28 12.44 3.44 -19.79
CA LEU A 28 11.28 3.86 -18.99
C LEU A 28 11.28 5.38 -18.93
N ALA A 29 10.13 5.98 -19.18
CA ALA A 29 9.90 7.39 -18.97
C ALA A 29 9.00 7.55 -17.75
N ALA A 30 9.33 8.51 -16.89
CA ALA A 30 8.43 8.93 -15.81
C ALA A 30 7.34 9.85 -16.36
N GLY A 31 6.09 9.60 -15.98
CA GLY A 31 5.00 10.55 -16.12
C GLY A 31 5.04 11.66 -15.06
N ARG A 32 3.96 12.45 -15.02
CA ARG A 32 3.80 13.63 -14.14
C ARG A 32 3.96 13.31 -12.64
N ASP A 33 3.43 12.16 -12.21
CA ASP A 33 3.39 11.75 -10.81
C ASP A 33 4.23 10.48 -10.58
N GLU A 34 5.27 10.29 -11.39
CA GLU A 34 6.12 9.12 -11.31
C GLU A 34 7.59 9.53 -11.18
N THR A 35 8.40 8.68 -10.56
CA THR A 35 9.83 8.89 -10.41
C THR A 35 10.59 7.62 -10.77
N LEU A 36 11.68 7.79 -11.53
CA LEU A 36 12.60 6.70 -11.83
C LEU A 36 13.61 6.55 -10.68
N VAL A 37 13.76 5.31 -10.23
CA VAL A 37 14.79 4.88 -9.28
C VAL A 37 15.70 3.89 -9.98
N TYR A 38 16.97 4.24 -10.06
CA TYR A 38 18.00 3.43 -10.69
C TYR A 38 18.73 2.61 -9.64
N GLU A 39 18.95 1.34 -9.93
CA GLU A 39 19.83 0.45 -9.17
C GLU A 39 21.18 0.41 -9.89
N ILE A 40 22.27 0.81 -9.22
CA ILE A 40 23.64 0.82 -9.74
C ILE A 40 24.52 0.12 -8.71
N ASP A 41 24.99 -1.09 -9.05
CA ASP A 41 25.90 -1.87 -8.21
C ASP A 41 25.45 -1.97 -6.73
N GLY A 42 24.14 -2.16 -6.51
CA GLY A 42 23.51 -2.27 -5.18
C GLY A 42 23.12 -0.93 -4.52
N THR A 43 23.51 0.19 -5.12
CA THR A 43 23.10 1.54 -4.71
C THR A 43 21.83 1.95 -5.43
N PHE A 44 21.00 2.77 -4.79
CA PHE A 44 19.73 3.26 -5.34
C PHE A 44 19.74 4.78 -5.40
N ALA A 45 19.35 5.36 -6.54
CA ALA A 45 19.31 6.80 -6.73
C ALA A 45 18.16 7.25 -7.63
N THR A 46 17.66 8.45 -7.39
CA THR A 46 16.74 9.20 -8.28
C THR A 46 17.53 10.22 -9.12
N GLY A 47 16.92 10.75 -10.19
CA GLY A 47 17.50 11.84 -10.99
C GLY A 47 18.40 11.40 -12.15
N VAL A 48 19.42 12.20 -12.48
CA VAL A 48 20.36 11.97 -13.59
C VAL A 48 21.37 10.88 -13.23
N ALA A 49 20.87 9.66 -13.05
CA ALA A 49 21.72 8.49 -12.98
C ALA A 49 22.13 8.10 -14.40
N ASP A 50 23.40 7.72 -14.61
CA ASP A 50 23.83 7.17 -15.91
C ASP A 50 23.12 5.84 -16.18
N PRO A 51 22.15 5.79 -17.11
CA PRO A 51 21.39 4.58 -17.38
C PRO A 51 22.26 3.48 -17.99
N ALA A 52 23.45 3.80 -18.52
CA ALA A 52 24.40 2.82 -19.03
C ALA A 52 24.96 1.93 -17.91
N ARG A 53 25.12 2.49 -16.71
CA ARG A 53 25.62 1.81 -15.50
C ARG A 53 24.53 1.12 -14.69
N ALA A 54 23.27 1.52 -14.86
CA ALA A 54 22.14 0.92 -14.16
C ALA A 54 22.01 -0.59 -14.44
N THR A 55 21.81 -1.35 -13.37
CA THR A 55 21.52 -2.79 -13.36
C THR A 55 20.02 -3.07 -13.36
N ALA A 56 19.23 -2.15 -12.83
CA ALA A 56 17.78 -2.13 -12.93
C ALA A 56 17.24 -0.69 -12.85
N VAL A 57 16.01 -0.51 -13.33
CA VAL A 57 15.27 0.74 -13.17
C VAL A 57 13.85 0.41 -12.71
N SER A 58 13.38 1.14 -11.70
CA SER A 58 12.03 1.05 -11.16
C SER A 58 11.31 2.37 -11.36
N LEU A 59 10.06 2.30 -11.79
CA LEU A 59 9.15 3.43 -11.90
C LEU A 59 8.24 3.39 -10.67
N VAL A 60 8.31 4.45 -9.87
CA VAL A 60 7.58 4.59 -8.61
C VAL A 60 6.52 5.67 -8.77
N ASP A 61 5.29 5.37 -8.37
CA ASP A 61 4.19 6.34 -8.30
C ASP A 61 4.39 7.21 -7.06
N VAL A 62 4.63 8.50 -7.25
CA VAL A 62 4.78 9.49 -6.18
C VAL A 62 3.53 10.36 -6.02
N GLY A 63 2.51 10.13 -6.85
CA GLY A 63 1.22 10.78 -6.72
C GLY A 63 0.49 10.34 -5.45
N ARG A 64 -0.42 11.20 -4.99
CA ARG A 64 -1.37 10.83 -3.94
C ARG A 64 -2.32 9.77 -4.46
N ARG A 65 -2.43 8.66 -3.75
CA ARG A 65 -3.31 7.53 -4.09
C ARG A 65 -4.19 7.14 -2.92
N ASP A 66 -5.43 6.82 -3.24
CA ASP A 66 -6.37 6.25 -2.27
C ASP A 66 -6.19 4.74 -2.26
N VAL A 67 -5.94 4.20 -1.06
CA VAL A 67 -5.80 2.77 -0.81
C VAL A 67 -6.88 2.35 0.17
N HIS A 68 -7.67 1.36 -0.23
CA HIS A 68 -8.75 0.83 0.58
C HIS A 68 -8.32 -0.46 1.27
N ALA A 69 -8.71 -0.58 2.53
CA ALA A 69 -8.60 -1.81 3.30
C ALA A 69 -9.94 -2.10 3.97
N GLY A 70 -10.31 -3.39 3.99
CA GLY A 70 -11.61 -3.86 4.47
C GLY A 70 -11.46 -4.79 5.66
N TRP A 71 -12.44 -4.73 6.57
CA TRP A 71 -12.58 -5.60 7.73
C TRP A 71 -14.05 -5.97 7.91
N GLU A 72 -14.27 -7.15 8.47
CA GLU A 72 -15.55 -7.52 9.07
C GLU A 72 -15.37 -7.47 10.58
N LEU A 73 -16.16 -6.63 11.27
CA LEU A 73 -16.08 -6.47 12.72
C LEU A 73 -17.36 -6.95 13.39
N ALA A 74 -17.28 -8.07 14.10
CA ALA A 74 -18.38 -8.54 14.95
C ALA A 74 -18.95 -7.45 15.86
N ALA A 75 -20.27 -7.32 15.85
CA ALA A 75 -21.03 -6.56 16.82
C ALA A 75 -20.95 -7.22 18.21
N SER A 76 -21.42 -6.53 19.25
CA SER A 76 -21.51 -7.10 20.60
C SER A 76 -22.50 -8.27 20.66
N ASP A 77 -23.54 -8.25 19.81
CA ASP A 77 -24.31 -9.43 19.48
C ASP A 77 -23.56 -10.26 18.44
N LEU A 78 -23.23 -11.51 18.79
CA LEU A 78 -22.42 -12.42 17.98
C LEU A 78 -23.10 -12.84 16.67
N ALA A 79 -24.37 -12.50 16.46
CA ALA A 79 -25.08 -12.82 15.23
C ALA A 79 -24.78 -11.84 14.07
N TRP A 80 -24.09 -10.72 14.33
CA TRP A 80 -23.96 -9.63 13.36
C TRP A 80 -22.51 -9.17 13.17
N ASP A 81 -22.15 -8.88 11.91
CA ASP A 81 -20.86 -8.29 11.54
C ASP A 81 -21.07 -6.94 10.85
N PHE A 82 -20.21 -5.96 11.20
CA PHE A 82 -20.12 -4.69 10.51
C PHE A 82 -19.10 -4.77 9.36
N PRO A 83 -19.52 -4.54 8.10
CA PRO A 83 -18.58 -4.35 7.00
C PRO A 83 -17.94 -2.97 7.11
N VAL A 84 -16.62 -2.95 7.26
CA VAL A 84 -15.84 -1.73 7.48
C VAL A 84 -14.87 -1.53 6.31
N THR A 85 -14.94 -0.36 5.67
CA THR A 85 -13.98 0.05 4.65
C THR A 85 -13.25 1.31 5.10
N LEU A 86 -11.93 1.19 5.28
CA LEU A 86 -11.06 2.32 5.55
C LEU A 86 -10.39 2.77 4.25
N THR A 87 -10.40 4.08 4.02
CA THR A 87 -9.67 4.70 2.92
C THR A 87 -8.48 5.48 3.47
N PHE A 88 -7.31 5.24 2.89
CA PHE A 88 -6.07 5.91 3.24
C PHE A 88 -5.50 6.68 2.05
N HIS A 89 -5.10 7.92 2.29
CA HIS A 89 -4.26 8.66 1.36
C HIS A 89 -2.81 8.23 1.53
N CYS A 90 -2.26 7.64 0.48
CA CYS A 90 -0.88 7.18 0.43
C CYS A 90 -0.08 8.04 -0.54
N THR A 91 1.08 8.52 -0.12
CA THR A 91 2.01 9.30 -0.95
C THR A 91 3.42 8.79 -0.73
N VAL A 92 4.15 8.49 -1.81
CA VAL A 92 5.58 8.14 -1.70
C VAL A 92 6.38 9.40 -1.46
N VAL A 93 7.04 9.49 -0.30
CA VAL A 93 7.91 10.60 0.10
C VAL A 93 9.39 10.27 -0.08
N ASP A 94 9.75 8.97 -0.09
CA ASP A 94 11.09 8.48 -0.41
C ASP A 94 11.00 7.27 -1.35
N PRO A 95 11.08 7.48 -2.68
CA PRO A 95 11.00 6.39 -3.65
C PRO A 95 12.22 5.45 -3.59
N VAL A 96 13.37 5.90 -3.06
CA VAL A 96 14.56 5.06 -2.89
C VAL A 96 14.32 4.04 -1.77
N ALA A 97 13.78 4.48 -0.63
CA ALA A 97 13.41 3.59 0.47
C ALA A 97 12.41 2.51 0.02
N VAL A 98 11.40 2.88 -0.76
CA VAL A 98 10.41 1.95 -1.34
C VAL A 98 11.08 0.83 -2.16
N VAL A 99 11.97 1.21 -3.09
CA VAL A 99 12.63 0.24 -3.98
C VAL A 99 13.63 -0.63 -3.23
N ARG A 100 14.34 -0.04 -2.26
CA ARG A 100 15.26 -0.78 -1.38
C ARG A 100 14.51 -1.81 -0.56
N ALA A 101 13.40 -1.45 0.07
CA ALA A 101 12.56 -2.35 0.88
C ALA A 101 12.10 -3.56 0.07
N ARG A 102 11.62 -3.35 -1.16
CA ARG A 102 11.25 -4.46 -2.06
C ARG A 102 12.42 -5.41 -2.34
N ARG A 103 13.64 -4.89 -2.48
CA ARG A 103 14.81 -5.72 -2.82
C ARG A 103 15.26 -6.58 -1.65
N THR A 104 15.13 -6.08 -0.43
CA THR A 104 15.52 -6.77 0.81
C THR A 104 14.42 -7.66 1.38
N GLY A 105 13.32 -7.86 0.64
CA GLY A 105 12.15 -8.62 1.13
C GLY A 105 11.35 -7.87 2.19
N GLY A 106 11.64 -6.59 2.41
CA GLY A 106 10.89 -5.70 3.27
C GLY A 106 9.50 -5.43 2.73
N VAL A 107 8.68 -4.83 3.58
CA VAL A 107 7.29 -4.51 3.31
C VAL A 107 7.20 -3.40 2.24
N TRP A 108 6.55 -3.69 1.11
CA TRP A 108 6.37 -2.72 0.01
C TRP A 108 4.96 -2.71 -0.59
N ASP A 109 4.14 -3.73 -0.30
CA ASP A 109 2.74 -3.78 -0.74
C ASP A 109 1.86 -3.04 0.26
N VAL A 110 1.62 -1.76 -0.03
CA VAL A 110 0.90 -0.84 0.87
C VAL A 110 -0.48 -1.38 1.22
N ARG A 111 -1.22 -1.90 0.24
CA ARG A 111 -2.57 -2.42 0.49
C ARG A 111 -2.54 -3.60 1.46
N ARG A 112 -1.60 -4.53 1.25
CA ARG A 112 -1.47 -5.70 2.13
C ARG A 112 -1.13 -5.30 3.57
N VAL A 113 -0.29 -4.29 3.75
CA VAL A 113 0.09 -3.80 5.10
C VAL A 113 -1.08 -3.18 5.80
N LEU A 114 -1.80 -2.29 5.12
CA LEU A 114 -2.93 -1.60 5.69
C LEU A 114 -4.04 -2.58 6.06
N ALA A 115 -4.30 -3.59 5.21
CA ALA A 115 -5.25 -4.67 5.51
C ALA A 115 -4.81 -5.59 6.65
N ALA A 116 -3.51 -5.69 6.94
CA ALA A 116 -2.96 -6.49 8.03
C ALA A 116 -2.87 -5.71 9.36
N ASP A 117 -3.40 -4.48 9.42
CA ASP A 117 -3.44 -3.69 10.65
C ASP A 117 -4.36 -4.38 11.68
N PRO A 118 -3.85 -4.76 12.86
CA PRO A 118 -4.64 -5.47 13.86
C PRO A 118 -5.55 -4.53 14.66
N ARG A 119 -5.36 -3.21 14.57
CA ARG A 119 -6.04 -2.24 15.45
C ARG A 119 -7.55 -2.22 15.27
N PRO A 120 -8.13 -2.24 14.04
CA PRO A 120 -9.59 -2.35 13.88
C PRO A 120 -10.17 -3.56 14.62
N GLY A 121 -9.47 -4.70 14.62
CA GLY A 121 -9.87 -5.90 15.35
C GLY A 121 -9.98 -5.73 16.86
N THR A 122 -9.35 -4.70 17.45
CA THR A 122 -9.54 -4.40 18.88
C THR A 122 -10.96 -3.93 19.21
N LEU A 123 -11.73 -3.52 18.21
CA LEU A 123 -13.12 -3.06 18.33
C LEU A 123 -14.14 -4.18 18.14
N HIS A 124 -13.71 -5.42 17.89
CA HIS A 124 -14.62 -6.57 17.87
C HIS A 124 -15.43 -6.63 19.15
N ARG A 125 -16.75 -6.83 18.99
CA ARG A 125 -17.72 -7.06 20.05
C ARG A 125 -17.88 -5.88 21.03
N ARG A 126 -17.49 -4.67 20.61
CA ARG A 126 -17.60 -3.46 21.44
C ARG A 126 -18.82 -2.60 21.16
N HIS A 127 -19.41 -2.73 19.97
CA HIS A 127 -20.52 -1.90 19.50
C HIS A 127 -21.74 -2.79 19.23
N PRO A 128 -22.94 -2.42 19.71
CA PRO A 128 -24.18 -3.13 19.36
C PRO A 128 -24.54 -2.90 17.89
N ASP A 129 -25.39 -3.77 17.35
CA ASP A 129 -26.02 -3.55 16.05
C ASP A 129 -26.74 -2.19 16.02
N GLY A 130 -26.67 -1.49 14.89
CA GLY A 130 -27.19 -0.13 14.75
C GLY A 130 -26.35 1.00 15.37
N ASP A 131 -25.16 0.71 15.91
CA ASP A 131 -24.18 1.72 16.36
C ASP A 131 -23.03 1.93 15.35
N GLU A 132 -23.35 2.03 14.05
CA GLU A 132 -22.37 2.29 12.99
C GLU A 132 -21.61 3.60 13.24
N ASP A 133 -22.31 4.62 13.73
CA ASP A 133 -21.73 5.93 14.04
C ASP A 133 -20.75 5.86 15.22
N GLY A 134 -21.06 5.07 16.26
CA GLY A 134 -20.15 4.83 17.38
C GLY A 134 -18.90 4.10 16.93
N LEU A 135 -19.05 3.04 16.13
CA LEU A 135 -17.93 2.30 15.56
C LEU A 135 -17.07 3.19 14.64
N ARG A 136 -17.69 4.02 13.79
CA ARG A 136 -16.99 4.97 12.91
C ARG A 136 -16.13 5.96 13.70
N ARG A 137 -16.68 6.52 14.79
CA ARG A 137 -15.94 7.43 15.69
C ARG A 137 -14.77 6.72 16.37
N ALA A 138 -14.98 5.50 16.86
CA ALA A 138 -13.94 4.71 17.51
C ALA A 138 -12.78 4.38 16.55
N LEU A 139 -13.09 3.94 15.33
CA LEU A 139 -12.10 3.68 14.27
C LEU A 139 -11.31 4.95 13.92
N THR A 140 -12.01 6.07 13.75
CA THR A 140 -11.37 7.36 13.44
C THR A 140 -10.41 7.76 14.56
N ALA A 141 -10.83 7.69 15.82
CA ALA A 141 -9.99 8.04 16.97
C ALA A 141 -8.78 7.11 17.12
N LEU A 142 -8.94 5.82 16.81
CA LEU A 142 -7.88 4.82 16.90
C LEU A 142 -6.79 5.01 15.83
N LEU A 143 -7.16 5.50 14.65
CA LEU A 143 -6.30 5.53 13.46
C LEU A 143 -5.80 6.91 13.08
N ALA A 144 -6.53 7.98 13.39
CA ALA A 144 -6.11 9.36 13.12
C ALA A 144 -4.75 9.74 13.74
N PRO A 145 -4.39 9.31 14.97
CA PRO A 145 -3.08 9.64 15.55
C PRO A 145 -1.90 8.94 14.86
N ARG A 146 -2.14 7.75 14.28
CA ARG A 146 -1.12 6.91 13.62
C ARG A 146 -1.76 6.10 12.49
N PRO A 147 -1.72 6.57 11.24
CA PRO A 147 -2.50 5.95 10.17
C PRO A 147 -2.03 4.54 9.75
N ALA A 148 -0.76 4.18 9.92
CA ALA A 148 -0.28 2.81 9.69
C ALA A 148 0.27 2.17 10.98
N TYR A 149 -0.12 0.93 11.26
CA TYR A 149 0.42 0.16 12.39
C TYR A 149 1.90 -0.20 12.19
N GLN A 150 2.30 -0.46 10.95
CA GLN A 150 3.68 -0.67 10.55
C GLN A 150 4.14 0.49 9.68
N GLU A 151 5.36 0.97 9.91
CA GLU A 151 6.00 1.91 9.01
C GLU A 151 6.19 1.26 7.64
N ILE A 152 5.70 1.93 6.60
CA ILE A 152 5.93 1.53 5.21
C ILE A 152 7.08 2.39 4.69
N PRO A 153 8.26 1.80 4.42
CA PRO A 153 9.45 2.58 4.06
C PRO A 153 9.20 3.53 2.90
N GLY A 154 9.39 4.83 3.15
CA GLY A 154 9.26 5.89 2.16
C GLY A 154 7.82 6.21 1.72
N VAL A 155 6.81 5.71 2.42
CA VAL A 155 5.39 6.00 2.14
C VAL A 155 4.76 6.72 3.33
N ARG A 156 4.25 7.92 3.09
CA ARG A 156 3.36 8.61 4.01
C ARG A 156 1.94 8.08 3.80
N VAL A 157 1.33 7.60 4.87
CA VAL A 157 -0.05 7.13 4.92
C VAL A 157 -0.84 8.11 5.78
N GLU A 158 -2.06 8.45 5.39
CA GLU A 158 -2.98 9.28 6.17
C GLU A 158 -4.38 8.67 6.09
N LEU A 159 -5.10 8.61 7.21
CA LEU A 159 -6.50 8.18 7.18
C LEU A 159 -7.32 9.25 6.47
N ALA A 160 -8.04 8.85 5.42
CA ALA A 160 -8.89 9.72 4.62
C ALA A 160 -10.35 9.63 5.06
N TRP A 161 -10.84 8.39 5.19
CA TRP A 161 -12.25 8.12 5.39
C TRP A 161 -12.46 6.79 6.11
N VAL A 162 -13.53 6.71 6.90
CA VAL A 162 -14.01 5.51 7.56
C VAL A 162 -15.44 5.29 7.12
N ASP A 163 -15.67 4.23 6.37
CA ASP A 163 -17.00 3.78 6.00
C ASP A 163 -17.36 2.55 6.83
N VAL A 164 -18.55 2.56 7.41
CA VAL A 164 -19.11 1.48 8.22
C VAL A 164 -20.50 1.24 7.66
N GLY A 165 -20.67 0.10 7.00
CA GLY A 165 -21.96 -0.32 6.50
C GLY A 165 -22.86 -0.85 7.62
N PRO A 166 -24.16 -1.04 7.35
CA PRO A 166 -25.07 -1.61 8.32
C PRO A 166 -24.62 -3.01 8.71
N ALA A 167 -24.81 -3.36 9.98
CA ALA A 167 -24.52 -4.71 10.44
C ALA A 167 -25.36 -5.73 9.65
N ALA A 168 -24.72 -6.79 9.17
CA ALA A 168 -25.38 -7.89 8.47
C ALA A 168 -25.31 -9.16 9.31
N LEU A 169 -26.37 -9.98 9.23
CA LEU A 169 -26.39 -11.26 9.92
C LEU A 169 -25.27 -12.13 9.34
N LEU A 170 -24.54 -12.84 10.19
CA LEU A 170 -23.55 -13.81 9.73
C LEU A 170 -24.24 -14.82 8.81
N ASP A 171 -23.78 -14.91 7.56
CA ASP A 171 -24.16 -16.01 6.67
C ASP A 171 -23.43 -17.26 7.19
N ILE A 172 -24.11 -18.01 8.06
CA ILE A 172 -23.63 -19.30 8.55
C ILE A 172 -23.97 -20.34 7.48
N ASP A 173 -23.35 -20.23 6.31
CA ASP A 173 -23.41 -21.29 5.30
C ASP A 173 -22.00 -21.63 4.76
N GLU A 174 -21.75 -22.95 4.74
CA GLU A 174 -20.58 -23.72 4.29
C GLU A 174 -19.36 -23.84 5.23
N ALA A 175 -19.51 -24.77 6.19
CA ALA A 175 -18.42 -25.61 6.70
C ALA A 175 -18.31 -26.92 5.91
#